data_AF-A0ABD0X1W0-F1
#
_entry.id   AF-A0ABD0X1W0-F1
#
_cell.length_a   1.000
_cell.length_b   1.000
_cell.length_c   1.000
_cell.angle_alpha   90.00
_cell.angle_beta   90.00
_cell.angle_gamma   90.00
#
_symmetry.space_group_name_H-M   'P 1'
#
loop_
_entity.id
_entity.type
_entity.pdbx_description
1 polymer ?
#
loop_
_entity_poly.entity_id
_entity_poly.type
_entity_poly.pdbx_seq_one_letter_code
_entity_poly.pdbx_strand_id
1 'polypeptide(L)'
;MDIDTIVTENVEIHVDETPTVSSLDPDKSKAEFAWTLQATWQLVKTRLEMDQDFDQPVCKKKKLWETVAERVTAKIRTFESNDVTVKAYECDLKWRNMLATYRKNAERAKRLGVQSVHWEFFKAMHEVLGKSRDEIEAQRRTKLNGTKLGKSIASKRFTPILPTPSHTTAPFASRPPQDVLQLYMELQERKMTMWAQQKALEERKIEAINNLARAISSLSQSQNSVQLPKE
;
A
#
# COMPACT_ATOMS: atom_id res chain seq x y z
N MET A 1 -69.44 11.96 -56.61
CA MET A 1 -69.76 13.02 -55.65
C MET A 1 -68.46 13.30 -54.92
N ASP A 2 -67.76 14.32 -55.42
CA ASP A 2 -67.22 15.45 -54.64
C ASP A 2 -66.19 15.07 -53.54
N ILE A 3 -64.89 15.39 -53.63
CA ILE A 3 -64.27 16.72 -53.88
C ILE A 3 -64.77 17.68 -52.78
N ASP A 4 -63.96 18.17 -51.82
CA ASP A 4 -62.74 19.00 -51.98
C ASP A 4 -61.95 19.04 -50.62
N THR A 5 -60.60 19.17 -50.54
CA THR A 5 -59.75 20.41 -50.44
C THR A 5 -59.76 21.12 -49.06
N ILE A 6 -58.72 21.76 -48.49
CA ILE A 6 -57.23 21.90 -48.64
C ILE A 6 -56.69 22.25 -47.21
N VAL A 7 -55.42 22.02 -46.83
CA VAL A 7 -54.30 23.00 -46.63
C VAL A 7 -53.08 22.16 -46.21
N THR A 8 -52.12 21.80 -47.08
CA THR A 8 -50.91 22.55 -47.50
C THR A 8 -50.12 23.29 -46.42
N GLU A 9 -48.90 22.82 -46.14
CA GLU A 9 -47.71 23.60 -46.53
C GLU A 9 -46.60 22.63 -46.97
N ASN A 10 -45.83 23.02 -48.00
CA ASN A 10 -44.78 22.24 -48.65
C ASN A 10 -43.43 23.01 -48.55
N VAL A 11 -42.39 22.45 -49.18
CA VAL A 11 -41.08 23.04 -49.52
C VAL A 11 -39.92 22.62 -48.59
N GLU A 12 -38.74 22.19 -49.06
CA GLU A 12 -38.32 21.24 -50.12
C GLU A 12 -36.80 21.44 -50.37
N ILE A 13 -36.02 20.34 -50.33
CA ILE A 13 -34.73 20.07 -51.02
C ILE A 13 -33.73 21.26 -51.18
N HIS A 14 -32.48 21.18 -50.68
CA HIS A 14 -31.38 20.54 -51.43
C HIS A 14 -30.09 20.23 -50.62
N VAL A 15 -29.15 19.59 -51.31
CA VAL A 15 -27.75 19.26 -50.99
C VAL A 15 -26.90 20.57 -51.19
N ASP A 16 -25.72 20.82 -50.59
CA ASP A 16 -24.43 20.17 -50.86
C ASP A 16 -23.26 20.69 -49.96
N GLU A 17 -22.10 20.07 -50.14
CA GLU A 17 -20.71 20.44 -49.78
C GLU A 17 -20.22 20.46 -48.31
N THR A 18 -19.05 19.83 -48.14
CA THR A 18 -18.13 19.90 -46.99
C THR A 18 -17.22 21.16 -47.07
N PRO A 19 -16.41 21.57 -46.06
CA PRO A 19 -16.01 20.83 -44.85
C PRO A 19 -15.98 21.63 -43.53
N THR A 20 -16.04 20.95 -42.38
CA THR A 20 -15.60 21.53 -41.09
C THR A 20 -14.95 20.48 -40.21
N VAL A 21 -13.72 20.77 -39.75
CA VAL A 21 -13.03 19.98 -38.73
C VAL A 21 -13.71 20.19 -37.39
N SER A 22 -14.32 19.15 -36.83
CA SER A 22 -14.60 19.08 -35.40
C SER A 22 -13.60 18.15 -34.74
N SER A 23 -12.94 18.64 -33.69
CA SER A 23 -11.99 17.85 -32.91
C SER A 23 -12.71 16.65 -32.27
N LEU A 24 -12.35 15.44 -32.70
CA LEU A 24 -12.59 14.25 -31.92
C LEU A 24 -11.53 14.21 -30.82
N ASP A 25 -11.74 14.94 -29.74
CA ASP A 25 -10.93 14.82 -28.53
C ASP A 25 -11.16 13.44 -27.91
N PRO A 26 -10.15 12.53 -27.94
CA PRO A 26 -10.24 11.30 -27.19
C PRO A 26 -9.89 11.64 -25.74
N ASP A 27 -10.88 12.08 -24.95
CA ASP A 27 -10.79 12.01 -23.49
C ASP A 27 -10.81 10.54 -23.07
N LYS A 28 -9.71 9.85 -23.39
CA LYS A 28 -9.35 8.53 -22.91
C LYS A 28 -8.87 8.72 -21.48
N SER A 29 -9.79 9.16 -20.62
CA SER A 29 -9.59 9.33 -19.19
C SER A 29 -8.96 8.05 -18.66
N LYS A 30 -7.67 8.12 -18.31
CA LYS A 30 -6.90 6.91 -18.00
C LYS A 30 -7.42 6.28 -16.73
N ALA A 31 -8.28 5.28 -16.88
CA ALA A 31 -8.80 4.47 -15.79
C ALA A 31 -7.64 4.03 -14.90
N GLU A 32 -7.62 4.50 -13.65
CA GLU A 32 -6.54 4.19 -12.73
C GLU A 32 -6.52 2.68 -12.48
N PHE A 33 -5.33 2.09 -12.53
CA PHE A 33 -5.19 0.64 -12.43
C PHE A 33 -5.57 0.14 -11.03
N ALA A 34 -6.78 -0.42 -10.92
CA ALA A 34 -7.25 -1.12 -9.74
C ALA A 34 -6.64 -2.52 -9.66
N TRP A 35 -6.08 -2.88 -8.50
CA TRP A 35 -5.50 -4.20 -8.27
C TRP A 35 -6.59 -5.27 -8.14
N THR A 36 -7.01 -5.86 -9.27
CA THR A 36 -7.90 -7.03 -9.30
C THR A 36 -7.27 -8.22 -8.56
N LEU A 37 -8.09 -9.22 -8.21
CA LEU A 37 -7.62 -10.44 -7.56
C LEU A 37 -6.62 -11.18 -8.47
N GLN A 38 -6.96 -11.29 -9.76
CA GLN A 38 -6.10 -11.91 -10.77
C GLN A 38 -4.82 -11.13 -11.00
N ALA A 39 -4.89 -9.79 -11.15
CA ALA A 39 -3.69 -8.96 -11.26
C ALA A 39 -2.77 -9.10 -10.04
N THR A 40 -3.33 -9.20 -8.84
CA THR A 40 -2.57 -9.46 -7.60
C THR A 40 -1.91 -10.85 -7.63
N TRP A 41 -2.62 -11.89 -8.10
CA TRP A 41 -2.03 -13.21 -8.32
C TRP A 41 -0.91 -13.22 -9.38
N GLN A 42 -1.05 -12.47 -10.48
CA GLN A 42 0.00 -12.37 -11.49
C GLN A 42 1.24 -11.64 -10.95
N LEU A 43 1.07 -10.61 -10.10
CA LEU A 43 2.19 -9.99 -9.37
C LEU A 43 2.89 -11.00 -8.46
N VAL A 44 2.15 -11.73 -7.62
CA VAL A 44 2.74 -12.72 -6.70
C VAL A 44 3.52 -13.79 -7.45
N LYS A 45 2.91 -14.41 -8.47
CA LYS A 45 3.56 -15.43 -9.30
C LYS A 45 4.83 -14.87 -9.95
N THR A 46 4.72 -13.78 -10.70
CA THR A 46 5.85 -13.16 -11.44
C THR A 46 6.98 -12.71 -10.52
N ARG A 47 6.67 -12.19 -9.33
CA ARG A 47 7.67 -11.77 -8.36
C ARG A 47 8.37 -12.97 -7.71
N LEU A 48 7.66 -14.05 -7.40
CA LEU A 48 8.24 -15.29 -6.86
C LEU A 48 9.02 -16.09 -7.92
N GLU A 49 8.57 -16.09 -9.19
CA GLU A 49 9.33 -16.60 -10.35
C GLU A 49 10.73 -15.96 -10.44
N MET A 50 10.88 -14.71 -9.97
CA MET A 50 12.11 -13.93 -9.96
C MET A 50 12.72 -13.79 -8.55
N ASP A 51 12.46 -14.69 -7.59
CA ASP A 51 12.91 -14.46 -6.20
C ASP A 51 14.45 -14.39 -6.08
N GLN A 52 15.16 -15.30 -6.77
CA GLN A 52 16.62 -15.33 -6.86
C GLN A 52 17.21 -14.05 -7.48
N ASP A 53 16.61 -13.51 -8.55
CA ASP A 53 17.06 -12.27 -9.21
C ASP A 53 17.05 -11.05 -8.27
N PHE A 54 16.17 -11.05 -7.28
CA PHE A 54 16.03 -9.95 -6.32
C PHE A 54 16.83 -10.17 -5.03
N ASP A 55 17.16 -11.42 -4.68
CA ASP A 55 18.08 -11.76 -3.60
C ASP A 55 19.54 -11.48 -4.03
N GLN A 56 19.90 -11.91 -5.24
CA GLN A 56 21.23 -11.75 -5.85
C GLN A 56 21.15 -10.86 -7.11
N PRO A 57 20.89 -9.54 -6.97
CA PRO A 57 20.61 -8.64 -8.08
C PRO A 57 21.86 -8.33 -8.92
N VAL A 58 21.91 -8.93 -10.11
CA VAL A 58 22.91 -8.63 -11.15
C VAL A 58 22.77 -7.20 -11.70
N CYS A 59 21.60 -6.56 -11.51
CA CYS A 59 21.33 -5.19 -11.95
C CYS A 59 20.59 -4.36 -10.88
N LYS A 60 20.47 -3.04 -11.08
CA LYS A 60 19.75 -2.14 -10.15
C LYS A 60 18.30 -2.60 -9.98
N LYS A 61 17.82 -2.80 -8.73
CA LYS A 61 16.46 -3.32 -8.43
C LYS A 61 15.29 -2.56 -9.11
N LYS A 62 15.48 -1.30 -9.53
CA LYS A 62 14.53 -0.58 -10.40
C LYS A 62 14.27 -1.33 -11.72
N LYS A 63 15.30 -1.87 -12.38
CA LYS A 63 15.18 -2.63 -13.63
C LYS A 63 14.43 -3.95 -13.42
N LEU A 64 14.67 -4.65 -12.32
CA LEU A 64 13.90 -5.85 -11.96
C LEU A 64 12.41 -5.52 -11.77
N TRP A 65 12.08 -4.39 -11.13
CA TRP A 65 10.69 -3.94 -11.00
C TRP A 65 10.06 -3.47 -12.32
N GLU A 66 10.83 -2.89 -13.24
CA GLU A 66 10.40 -2.60 -14.61
C GLU A 66 10.02 -3.92 -15.33
N THR A 67 10.89 -4.93 -15.31
CA THR A 67 10.61 -6.27 -15.88
C THR A 67 9.44 -7.00 -15.22
N VAL A 68 9.26 -6.88 -13.90
CA VAL A 68 8.07 -7.43 -13.23
C VAL A 68 6.80 -6.74 -13.73
N ALA A 69 6.80 -5.41 -13.89
CA ALA A 69 5.63 -4.67 -14.37
C ALA A 69 5.31 -4.96 -15.85
N GLU A 70 6.33 -5.12 -16.70
CA GLU A 70 6.20 -5.59 -18.09
C GLU A 70 5.54 -6.98 -18.15
N ARG A 71 6.09 -7.96 -17.41
CA ARG A 71 5.55 -9.33 -17.34
C ARG A 71 4.14 -9.40 -16.75
N VAL A 72 3.85 -8.62 -15.70
CA VAL A 72 2.51 -8.55 -15.09
C VAL A 72 1.51 -7.91 -16.04
N THR A 73 1.87 -6.83 -16.73
CA THR A 73 1.02 -6.19 -17.75
C THR A 73 0.73 -7.14 -18.91
N ALA A 74 1.75 -7.84 -19.41
CA ALA A 74 1.58 -8.83 -20.48
C ALA A 74 0.64 -9.97 -20.04
N LYS A 75 0.84 -10.55 -18.85
CA LYS A 75 -0.05 -11.58 -18.30
C LYS A 75 -1.49 -11.04 -18.15
N ILE A 76 -1.69 -9.84 -17.59
CA ILE A 76 -3.04 -9.25 -17.42
C ILE A 76 -3.75 -9.09 -18.77
N ARG A 77 -3.09 -8.53 -19.79
CA ARG A 77 -3.68 -8.34 -21.13
C ARG A 77 -4.05 -9.64 -21.86
N THR A 78 -3.57 -10.80 -21.40
CA THR A 78 -4.01 -12.12 -21.91
C THR A 78 -5.25 -12.69 -21.21
N PHE A 79 -5.67 -12.12 -20.08
CA PHE A 79 -6.86 -12.55 -19.32
C PHE A 79 -7.97 -11.49 -19.27
N GLU A 80 -7.60 -10.21 -19.27
CA GLU A 80 -8.52 -9.06 -19.27
C GLU A 80 -8.31 -8.28 -20.57
N SER A 81 -9.35 -8.11 -21.40
CA SER A 81 -9.30 -7.41 -22.69
C SER A 81 -9.09 -5.88 -22.60
N ASN A 82 -8.59 -5.40 -21.46
CA ASN A 82 -8.44 -4.00 -21.13
C ASN A 82 -7.02 -3.50 -21.47
N ASP A 83 -6.92 -2.35 -22.16
CA ASP A 83 -5.65 -1.65 -22.44
C ASP A 83 -5.10 -0.93 -21.19
N VAL A 84 -4.86 -1.70 -20.13
CA VAL A 84 -4.30 -1.23 -18.86
C VAL A 84 -2.83 -1.62 -18.79
N THR A 85 -2.03 -0.76 -18.15
CA THR A 85 -0.57 -0.88 -18.07
C THR A 85 -0.12 -0.58 -16.65
N VAL A 86 0.44 -1.59 -15.98
CA VAL A 86 0.91 -1.49 -14.59
C VAL A 86 2.32 -0.91 -14.58
N LYS A 87 2.62 -0.02 -13.64
CA LYS A 87 3.95 0.60 -13.52
C LYS A 87 4.81 -0.08 -12.46
N ALA A 88 6.13 -0.01 -12.64
CA ALA A 88 7.13 -0.58 -11.73
C ALA A 88 6.93 -0.22 -10.25
N TYR A 89 6.57 1.04 -9.94
CA TYR A 89 6.33 1.48 -8.55
C TYR A 89 5.04 0.92 -7.96
N GLU A 90 4.03 0.62 -8.79
CA GLU A 90 2.74 0.07 -8.36
C GLU A 90 2.93 -1.40 -7.95
N CYS A 91 3.70 -2.16 -8.74
CA CYS A 91 4.15 -3.52 -8.41
C CYS A 91 4.95 -3.56 -7.09
N ASP A 92 5.96 -2.70 -6.94
CA ASP A 92 6.78 -2.62 -5.71
C ASP A 92 5.95 -2.22 -4.48
N LEU A 93 5.09 -1.20 -4.60
CA LEU A 93 4.25 -0.74 -3.50
C LEU A 93 3.25 -1.81 -3.05
N LYS A 94 2.58 -2.47 -4.01
CA LYS A 94 1.67 -3.60 -3.75
C LYS A 94 2.44 -4.76 -3.12
N TRP A 95 3.62 -5.13 -3.62
CA TRP A 95 4.43 -6.19 -3.04
C TRP A 95 4.91 -5.86 -1.61
N ARG A 96 5.35 -4.63 -1.34
CA ARG A 96 5.72 -4.18 0.02
C ARG A 96 4.54 -4.22 0.99
N ASN A 97 3.33 -3.88 0.54
CA ASN A 97 2.10 -4.06 1.30
C ASN A 97 1.82 -5.56 1.58
N MET A 98 1.88 -6.41 0.56
CA MET A 98 1.69 -7.86 0.70
C MET A 98 2.75 -8.50 1.61
N LEU A 99 4.01 -8.05 1.58
CA LEU A 99 5.05 -8.49 2.52
C LEU A 99 4.78 -8.04 3.98
N ALA A 100 4.05 -6.94 4.21
CA ALA A 100 3.63 -6.55 5.56
C ALA A 100 2.53 -7.49 6.09
N THR A 101 1.56 -7.85 5.25
CA THR A 101 0.52 -8.83 5.58
C THR A 101 1.10 -10.24 5.74
N TYR A 102 1.97 -10.67 4.83
CA TYR A 102 2.69 -11.95 4.90
C TYR A 102 3.46 -12.10 6.21
N ARG A 103 4.21 -11.09 6.67
CA ARG A 103 4.96 -11.17 7.94
C ARG A 103 4.05 -11.35 9.16
N LYS A 104 2.92 -10.62 9.23
CA LYS A 104 1.91 -10.82 10.30
C LYS A 104 1.33 -12.23 10.26
N ASN A 105 1.07 -12.75 9.07
CA ASN A 105 0.53 -14.09 8.86
C ASN A 105 1.55 -15.21 9.14
N ALA A 106 2.82 -15.02 8.80
CA ALA A 106 3.89 -15.97 9.10
C ALA A 106 4.12 -16.13 10.61
N GLU A 107 4.08 -15.05 11.39
CA GLU A 107 4.16 -15.13 12.85
C GLU A 107 2.86 -15.67 13.48
N ARG A 108 1.69 -15.48 12.84
CA ARG A 108 0.46 -16.21 13.21
C ARG A 108 0.66 -17.73 13.00
N ALA A 109 1.14 -18.14 11.82
CA ALA A 109 1.39 -19.54 11.49
C ALA A 109 2.44 -20.19 12.41
N LYS A 110 3.51 -19.46 12.77
CA LYS A 110 4.54 -19.92 13.72
C LYS A 110 4.00 -20.17 15.13
N ARG A 111 2.88 -19.52 15.51
CA ARG A 111 2.24 -19.64 16.84
C ARG A 111 1.03 -20.58 16.87
N LEU A 112 0.23 -20.63 15.80
CA LEU A 112 -1.07 -21.31 15.75
C LEU A 112 -1.16 -22.38 14.63
N GLY A 113 -0.06 -22.70 13.97
CA GLY A 113 -0.01 -23.60 12.82
C GLY A 113 -0.44 -22.93 11.51
N VAL A 114 0.04 -23.47 10.38
CA VAL A 114 -0.18 -22.94 9.02
C VAL A 114 -1.68 -22.79 8.69
N GLN A 115 -2.51 -23.74 9.12
CA GLN A 115 -3.95 -23.77 8.84
C GLN A 115 -4.73 -22.61 9.50
N SER A 116 -4.13 -21.87 10.43
CA SER A 116 -4.76 -20.67 11.04
C SER A 116 -4.78 -19.44 10.11
N VAL A 117 -4.14 -19.53 8.93
CA VAL A 117 -3.99 -18.43 7.97
C VAL A 117 -4.79 -18.70 6.69
N HIS A 118 -5.93 -18.03 6.58
CA HIS A 118 -6.89 -18.19 5.46
C HIS A 118 -6.64 -17.21 4.29
N TRP A 119 -5.49 -16.53 4.27
CA TRP A 119 -5.16 -15.54 3.24
C TRP A 119 -4.62 -16.27 1.99
N GLU A 120 -5.32 -16.15 0.86
CA GLU A 120 -5.09 -16.98 -0.34
C GLU A 120 -3.64 -16.98 -0.85
N PHE A 121 -2.97 -15.82 -0.85
CA PHE A 121 -1.59 -15.66 -1.30
C PHE A 121 -0.58 -16.27 -0.32
N PHE A 122 -0.99 -16.58 0.91
CA PHE A 122 -0.08 -17.04 1.97
C PHE A 122 0.62 -18.33 1.59
N LYS A 123 -0.09 -19.35 1.09
CA LYS A 123 0.54 -20.65 0.76
C LYS A 123 1.67 -20.47 -0.26
N ALA A 124 1.39 -19.79 -1.37
CA ALA A 124 2.36 -19.54 -2.43
C ALA A 124 3.55 -18.69 -1.94
N MET A 125 3.30 -17.62 -1.18
CA MET A 125 4.37 -16.79 -0.62
C MET A 125 5.20 -17.55 0.43
N HIS A 126 4.57 -18.37 1.27
CA HIS A 126 5.24 -19.10 2.35
C HIS A 126 6.07 -20.27 1.83
N GLU A 127 5.64 -20.93 0.75
CA GLU A 127 6.39 -22.03 0.12
C GLU A 127 7.75 -21.60 -0.44
N VAL A 128 7.91 -20.33 -0.82
CA VAL A 128 9.19 -19.76 -1.29
C VAL A 128 9.88 -18.99 -0.17
N LEU A 129 9.24 -17.95 0.36
CA LEU A 129 9.82 -17.02 1.33
C LEU A 129 9.97 -17.63 2.74
N GLY A 130 9.26 -18.71 3.05
CA GLY A 130 9.42 -19.47 4.30
C GLY A 130 10.75 -20.20 4.35
N LYS A 131 11.11 -20.92 3.27
CA LYS A 131 12.40 -21.64 3.16
C LYS A 131 13.58 -20.69 3.39
N SER A 132 13.60 -19.55 2.70
CA SER A 132 14.60 -18.48 2.89
C SER A 132 14.62 -17.95 4.33
N ARG A 133 13.45 -17.66 4.94
CA ARG A 133 13.37 -17.19 6.34
C ARG A 133 13.96 -18.20 7.32
N ASP A 134 13.64 -19.47 7.17
CA ASP A 134 14.05 -20.52 8.11
C ASP A 134 15.53 -20.86 7.96
N GLU A 135 16.07 -20.83 6.73
CA GLU A 135 17.51 -20.91 6.51
C GLU A 135 18.25 -19.71 7.15
N ILE A 136 17.76 -18.49 6.96
CA ILE A 136 18.33 -17.28 7.59
C ILE A 136 18.24 -17.37 9.13
N GLU A 137 17.15 -17.92 9.69
CA GLU A 137 17.02 -18.13 11.14
C GLU A 137 17.99 -19.22 11.64
N ALA A 138 18.23 -20.28 10.87
CA ALA A 138 19.22 -21.32 11.16
C ALA A 138 20.67 -20.77 11.10
N GLN A 139 21.01 -20.02 10.04
CA GLN A 139 22.32 -19.35 9.91
C GLN A 139 22.58 -18.33 11.04
N ARG A 140 21.53 -17.69 11.58
CA ARG A 140 21.66 -16.83 12.78
C ARG A 140 21.94 -17.65 14.04
N ARG A 141 21.22 -18.77 14.25
CA ARG A 141 21.42 -19.65 15.40
C ARG A 141 22.83 -20.25 15.42
N THR A 142 23.35 -20.72 14.28
CA THR A 142 24.72 -21.26 14.21
C THR A 142 25.78 -20.19 14.48
N LYS A 143 25.62 -18.98 13.93
CA LYS A 143 26.54 -17.85 14.20
C LYS A 143 26.53 -17.42 15.67
N LEU A 144 25.37 -17.40 16.34
CA LEU A 144 25.28 -17.07 17.77
C LEU A 144 25.91 -18.15 18.66
N ASN A 145 25.74 -19.43 18.31
CA ASN A 145 26.31 -20.55 19.08
C ASN A 145 27.85 -20.64 19.01
N GLY A 146 28.50 -19.96 18.05
CA GLY A 146 29.96 -19.90 17.96
C GLY A 146 30.63 -19.04 19.04
N THR A 147 29.90 -18.05 19.60
CA THR A 147 30.47 -17.07 20.54
C THR A 147 30.44 -17.62 21.98
N LYS A 148 31.43 -18.45 22.33
CA LYS A 148 31.69 -18.85 23.72
C LYS A 148 32.10 -17.62 24.56
N LEU A 149 31.12 -17.00 25.21
CA LEU A 149 31.33 -15.88 26.14
C LEU A 149 32.26 -16.31 27.28
N GLY A 150 33.48 -15.77 27.28
CA GLY A 150 34.47 -16.01 28.33
C GLY A 150 34.00 -15.48 29.68
N LYS A 151 33.96 -16.34 30.71
CA LYS A 151 33.57 -15.98 32.08
C LYS A 151 34.68 -15.15 32.76
N SER A 152 34.78 -13.87 32.45
CA SER A 152 35.70 -12.95 33.14
C SER A 152 35.12 -12.52 34.48
N ILE A 153 35.43 -13.25 35.55
CA ILE A 153 35.10 -12.86 36.93
C ILE A 153 36.14 -11.84 37.41
N ALA A 154 35.85 -10.56 37.24
CA ALA A 154 36.67 -9.45 37.71
C ALA A 154 36.07 -8.79 38.96
N SER A 155 35.95 -9.55 40.06
CA SER A 155 35.59 -8.97 41.36
C SER A 155 36.81 -8.27 41.98
N LYS A 156 36.75 -6.94 42.17
CA LYS A 156 37.45 -6.21 43.23
C LYS A 156 36.98 -4.75 43.39
N ARG A 157 36.28 -4.52 44.50
CA ARG A 157 36.32 -3.34 45.40
C ARG A 157 35.87 -1.96 44.89
N PHE A 158 34.86 -1.46 45.59
CA PHE A 158 34.40 -0.07 45.68
C PHE A 158 35.37 0.79 46.51
N THR A 159 35.70 2.00 46.03
CA THR A 159 36.28 3.13 46.80
C THR A 159 35.87 4.46 46.13
N PRO A 160 35.31 5.45 46.85
CA PRO A 160 34.82 6.70 46.24
C PRO A 160 35.65 7.97 46.54
N ILE A 161 35.40 9.01 45.73
CA ILE A 161 35.73 10.46 45.90
C ILE A 161 37.11 10.97 45.39
N LEU A 162 37.02 12.18 44.81
CA LEU A 162 37.94 13.16 44.18
C LEU A 162 38.99 13.81 45.13
N PRO A 163 39.86 14.79 44.73
CA PRO A 163 40.08 15.44 43.40
C PRO A 163 41.55 15.74 42.94
N THR A 164 41.71 16.04 41.63
CA THR A 164 42.71 16.97 40.99
C THR A 164 44.24 16.74 41.11
N PRO A 165 45.08 17.32 40.20
CA PRO A 165 44.88 17.84 38.83
C PRO A 165 45.74 17.00 37.81
N SER A 166 46.36 17.40 36.67
CA SER A 166 46.61 18.66 35.95
C SER A 166 46.90 18.44 34.43
N HIS A 167 46.99 19.54 33.66
CA HIS A 167 47.81 19.78 32.44
C HIS A 167 47.96 18.71 31.31
N THR A 168 47.33 18.97 30.13
CA THR A 168 48.01 19.47 28.88
C THR A 168 47.23 19.17 27.58
N THR A 169 46.93 20.24 26.83
CA THR A 169 46.50 20.35 25.40
C THR A 169 45.62 19.26 24.75
N ALA A 170 44.34 19.59 24.47
CA ALA A 170 43.79 19.73 23.10
C ALA A 170 42.26 20.02 23.11
N PRO A 171 41.72 20.92 22.25
CA PRO A 171 40.29 21.23 22.21
C PRO A 171 39.51 20.29 21.28
N PHE A 172 39.15 19.09 21.75
CA PHE A 172 38.26 18.18 21.01
C PHE A 172 36.81 18.28 21.51
N ALA A 173 35.98 19.01 20.76
CA ALA A 173 34.55 19.17 21.02
C ALA A 173 33.79 17.86 20.74
N SER A 174 33.64 17.02 21.77
CA SER A 174 32.94 15.72 21.70
C SER A 174 31.58 15.71 22.41
N ARG A 175 30.94 16.89 22.57
CA ARG A 175 29.50 16.97 22.86
C ARG A 175 28.74 16.90 21.53
N PRO A 176 27.79 15.96 21.35
CA PRO A 176 26.96 15.94 20.15
C PRO A 176 26.16 17.27 20.07
N PRO A 177 25.98 17.86 18.87
CA PRO A 177 25.28 19.13 18.75
C PRO A 177 23.86 19.02 19.33
N GLN A 178 23.47 20.01 20.14
CA GLN A 178 22.16 20.05 20.80
C GLN A 178 21.03 19.95 19.76
N ASP A 179 21.28 20.51 18.57
CA ASP A 179 20.44 20.53 17.38
C ASP A 179 20.03 19.13 16.90
N VAL A 180 20.88 18.11 17.06
CA VAL A 180 20.57 16.72 16.63
C VAL A 180 19.53 16.08 17.55
N LEU A 181 19.62 16.35 18.86
CA LEU A 181 18.61 15.92 19.82
C LEU A 181 17.30 16.70 19.64
N GLN A 182 17.39 18.00 19.37
CA GLN A 182 16.23 18.84 19.08
C GLN A 182 15.49 18.37 17.81
N LEU A 183 16.21 18.08 16.73
CA LEU A 183 15.65 17.53 15.49
C LEU A 183 14.98 16.15 15.72
N TYR A 184 15.53 15.32 16.61
CA TYR A 184 14.90 14.05 16.97
C TYR A 184 13.57 14.25 17.72
N MET A 185 13.52 15.18 18.68
CA MET A 185 12.29 15.53 19.39
C MET A 185 11.23 16.12 18.44
N GLU A 186 11.64 17.05 17.58
CA GLU A 186 10.77 17.68 16.57
C GLU A 186 10.23 16.65 15.55
N LEU A 187 11.03 15.64 15.19
CA LEU A 187 10.60 14.53 14.34
C LEU A 187 9.59 13.61 15.05
N GLN A 188 9.77 13.35 16.36
CA GLN A 188 8.78 12.62 17.16
C GLN A 188 7.47 13.41 17.27
N GLU A 189 7.54 14.72 17.53
CA GLU A 189 6.39 15.62 17.60
C GLU A 189 5.62 15.65 16.27
N ARG A 190 6.29 15.93 15.15
CA ARG A 190 5.66 15.90 13.81
C ARG A 190 4.96 14.56 13.53
N LYS A 191 5.58 13.44 13.93
CA LYS A 191 4.99 12.11 13.77
C LYS A 191 3.74 11.91 14.65
N MET A 192 3.75 12.38 15.89
CA MET A 192 2.59 12.35 16.78
C MET A 192 1.45 13.24 16.26
N THR A 193 1.76 14.45 15.80
CA THR A 193 0.80 15.38 15.22
C THR A 193 0.16 14.83 13.94
N MET A 194 0.95 14.26 13.02
CA MET A 194 0.42 13.58 11.83
C MET A 194 -0.49 12.40 12.19
N TRP A 195 -0.14 11.61 13.21
CA TRP A 195 -0.97 10.50 13.66
C TRP A 195 -2.28 10.99 14.32
N ALA A 196 -2.23 12.04 15.12
CA ALA A 196 -3.41 12.66 15.72
C ALA A 196 -4.35 13.27 14.66
N GLN A 197 -3.80 13.92 13.64
CA GLN A 197 -4.58 14.44 12.50
C GLN A 197 -5.27 13.31 11.72
N GLN A 198 -4.56 12.21 11.44
CA GLN A 198 -5.14 11.03 10.77
C GLN A 198 -6.26 10.41 11.62
N LYS A 199 -6.05 10.23 12.93
CA LYS A 199 -7.07 9.72 13.85
C LYS A 199 -8.31 10.61 13.90
N ALA A 200 -8.14 11.93 14.01
CA ALA A 200 -9.26 12.87 13.99
C ALA A 200 -10.00 12.91 12.63
N LEU A 201 -9.32 12.61 11.53
CA LEU A 201 -9.96 12.45 10.22
C LEU A 201 -10.77 11.14 10.12
N GLU A 202 -10.29 10.05 10.71
CA GLU A 202 -11.01 8.78 10.80
C GLU A 202 -12.23 8.87 11.73
N GLU A 203 -12.09 9.56 12.87
CA GLU A 203 -13.20 9.83 13.80
C GLU A 203 -14.31 10.66 13.14
N ARG A 204 -13.97 11.75 12.43
CA ARG A 204 -14.96 12.53 11.66
C ARG A 204 -15.63 11.74 10.53
N LYS A 205 -14.95 10.76 9.92
CA LYS A 205 -15.57 9.86 8.92
C LYS A 205 -16.60 8.93 9.57
N ILE A 206 -16.29 8.37 10.74
CA ILE A 206 -17.22 7.55 11.52
C ILE A 206 -18.43 8.38 11.97
N GLU A 207 -18.20 9.61 12.43
CA GLU A 207 -19.26 10.54 12.80
C GLU A 207 -20.19 10.89 11.61
N ALA A 208 -19.62 11.21 10.44
CA ALA A 208 -20.39 11.48 9.24
C ALA A 208 -21.27 10.28 8.82
N ILE A 209 -20.72 9.06 8.85
CA ILE A 209 -21.46 7.82 8.56
C ILE A 209 -22.62 7.63 9.57
N ASN A 210 -22.36 7.84 10.86
CA ASN A 210 -23.40 7.74 11.91
C ASN A 210 -24.48 8.81 11.75
N ASN A 211 -24.12 10.04 11.35
CA ASN A 211 -25.07 11.12 11.11
C ASN A 211 -25.97 10.81 9.90
N LEU A 212 -25.41 10.29 8.81
CA LEU A 212 -26.17 9.80 7.65
C LEU A 212 -27.12 8.66 8.02
N ALA A 213 -26.65 7.67 8.78
CA ALA A 213 -27.46 6.55 9.25
C ALA A 213 -28.66 7.01 10.10
N ARG A 214 -28.48 8.00 10.99
CA ARG A 214 -29.59 8.60 11.75
C ARG A 214 -30.56 9.36 10.84
N ALA A 215 -30.07 10.14 9.87
CA ALA A 215 -30.92 10.88 8.94
C ALA A 215 -31.81 9.95 8.08
N ILE A 216 -31.24 8.85 7.55
CA ILE A 216 -31.98 7.79 6.85
C ILE A 216 -33.03 7.15 7.76
N SER A 217 -32.65 6.85 9.01
CA SER A 217 -33.57 6.27 10.00
C SER A 217 -34.78 7.18 10.25
N SER A 218 -34.55 8.48 10.49
CA SER A 218 -35.65 9.44 10.67
C SER A 218 -36.54 9.58 9.44
N LEU A 219 -35.96 9.59 8.23
CA LEU A 219 -36.73 9.64 6.98
C LEU A 219 -37.67 8.43 6.82
N SER A 220 -37.20 7.22 7.16
CA SER A 220 -38.02 6.00 7.12
C SER A 220 -39.18 6.04 8.14
N GLN A 221 -38.94 6.59 9.33
CA GLN A 221 -39.98 6.77 10.35
C GLN A 221 -41.01 7.84 9.93
N SER A 222 -40.57 8.94 9.34
CA SER A 222 -41.46 9.97 8.79
C SER A 222 -42.35 9.42 7.66
N GLN A 223 -41.80 8.64 6.72
CA GLN A 223 -42.60 8.03 5.65
C GLN A 223 -43.69 7.10 6.20
N ASN A 224 -43.37 6.25 7.19
CA ASN A 224 -44.35 5.38 7.84
C ASN A 224 -45.44 6.17 8.58
N SER A 225 -45.11 7.36 9.13
CA SER A 225 -46.08 8.21 9.85
C SER A 225 -47.11 8.90 8.95
N VAL A 226 -46.83 9.03 7.64
CA VAL A 226 -47.73 9.68 6.66
C VAL A 226 -48.78 8.69 6.10
N GLN A 227 -48.61 7.38 6.28
CA GLN A 227 -49.52 6.34 5.78
C GLN A 227 -50.67 5.98 6.74
N LEU A 228 -51.01 6.85 7.70
CA LEU A 228 -52.14 6.65 8.61
C LEU A 228 -53.23 7.73 8.41
N PRO A 229 -54.17 7.55 7.45
CA PRO A 229 -55.41 8.29 7.43
C PRO A 229 -56.20 8.00 8.72
N LYS A 230 -56.95 9.00 9.21
CA LYS A 230 -57.98 8.79 10.22
C LYS A 230 -59.25 8.23 9.57
N GLU A 231 -60.04 7.57 10.41
CA GLU A 231 -61.48 7.32 10.18
C GLU A 231 -62.26 8.65 10.03
#